data_AF-A0A925YCK3-F1
#
_entry.id   AF-A0A925YCK3-F1
#
_cell.length_a   1.000
_cell.length_b   1.000
_cell.length_c   1.000
_cell.angle_alpha   90.00
_cell.angle_beta   90.00
_cell.angle_gamma   90.00
#
_symmetry.space_group_name_H-M   'P 1'
#
loop_
_entity.id
_entity.type
_entity.pdbx_description
1 polymer ?
#
loop_
_entity_poly.entity_id
_entity_poly.type
_entity_poly.pdbx_seq_one_letter_code
_entity_poly.pdbx_strand_id
1 'polypeptide(L)'
;RAGARIIAGGTRVILVEGNYVLLDAEGWRDLSPLFDVTVMVRADEAVLEARLRERWARFDAAAMTEKMDGNDLPNMRLVLRSSLPAHYVLDTDAGTADAES
;
A
#
# COMPACT_ATOMS: atom_id res chain seq x y z
N ARG A 1 8.99 14.12 9.88
CA ARG A 1 9.72 15.13 9.06
C ARG A 1 8.99 15.23 7.73
N ALA A 2 8.27 16.33 7.45
CA ALA A 2 7.77 16.59 6.10
C ALA A 2 8.88 17.34 5.35
N GLY A 3 9.59 16.64 4.46
CA GLY A 3 10.64 17.23 3.64
C GLY A 3 10.04 17.72 2.34
N ALA A 4 9.55 18.96 2.30
CA ALA A 4 9.20 19.57 1.02
C ALA A 4 10.49 19.79 0.22
N ARG A 5 10.56 19.22 -0.98
CA ARG A 5 11.60 19.50 -1.96
C ARG A 5 10.98 20.13 -3.19
N ILE A 6 11.69 21.07 -3.80
CA ILE A 6 11.27 21.66 -5.06
C ILE A 6 11.41 20.61 -6.15
N ILE A 7 10.32 20.36 -6.87
CA ILE A 7 10.32 19.56 -8.09
C ILE A 7 10.72 20.49 -9.23
N ALA A 8 11.81 20.17 -9.93
CA ALA A 8 12.27 20.99 -11.05
C ALA A 8 11.23 20.97 -12.17
N GLY A 9 11.04 22.10 -12.86
CA GLY A 9 10.04 22.21 -13.95
C GLY A 9 10.28 21.28 -15.14
N GLY A 10 11.51 20.73 -15.28
CA GLY A 10 11.82 19.70 -16.28
C GLY A 10 11.47 18.27 -15.87
N THR A 11 10.93 18.06 -14.65
CA THR A 11 10.54 16.72 -14.17
C THR A 11 9.37 16.21 -14.99
N ARG A 12 9.57 15.09 -15.68
CA ARG A 12 8.57 14.51 -16.59
C ARG A 12 7.64 13.51 -15.94
N VAL A 13 8.08 12.89 -14.84
CA VAL A 13 7.35 11.85 -14.12
C VAL A 13 7.48 12.08 -12.63
N ILE A 14 6.35 12.03 -11.93
CA ILE A 14 6.28 12.08 -10.48
C ILE A 14 5.61 10.78 -10.03
N LEU A 15 6.33 9.97 -9.24
CA LEU A 15 5.76 8.80 -8.60
C LEU A 15 5.26 9.19 -7.21
N VAL A 16 3.96 9.03 -6.98
CA VAL A 16 3.34 9.24 -5.67
C VAL A 16 3.04 7.88 -5.05
N GLU A 17 3.58 7.63 -3.87
CA GLU A 17 3.42 6.39 -3.11
C GLU A 17 2.65 6.67 -1.82
N GLY A 18 1.72 5.77 -1.48
CA GLY A 18 1.06 5.77 -0.19
C GLY A 18 -0.14 4.83 -0.16
N ASN A 19 -0.53 4.40 1.03
CA ASN A 19 -1.61 3.43 1.21
C ASN A 19 -2.98 3.98 0.77
N TYR A 20 -3.19 5.30 0.86
CA TYR A 20 -4.53 5.91 0.70
C TYR A 20 -4.69 6.76 -0.56
N VAL A 21 -3.68 6.79 -1.44
CA VAL A 21 -3.72 7.67 -2.62
C VAL A 21 -4.83 7.32 -3.63
N LEU A 22 -5.41 6.12 -3.50
CA LEU A 22 -6.59 5.66 -4.23
C LEU A 22 -7.78 5.33 -3.30
N LEU A 23 -7.77 5.78 -2.04
CA LEU A 23 -8.86 5.48 -1.11
C LEU A 23 -10.14 6.24 -1.50
N ASP A 24 -11.28 5.54 -1.55
CA ASP A 24 -12.60 6.12 -1.77
C ASP A 24 -13.15 6.73 -0.46
N ALA A 25 -12.50 7.79 -0.02
CA ALA A 25 -12.93 8.61 1.12
C ALA A 25 -12.77 10.09 0.76
N GLU A 26 -13.56 10.95 1.40
CA GLU A 26 -13.46 12.41 1.23
C GLU A 26 -12.02 12.92 1.43
N GLY A 27 -11.57 13.85 0.59
CA GLY A 27 -10.19 14.34 0.57
C GLY A 27 -9.20 13.41 -0.14
N TRP A 28 -9.32 12.10 0.03
CA TRP A 28 -8.47 11.12 -0.66
C TRP A 28 -8.92 10.84 -2.09
N ARG A 29 -10.23 10.69 -2.31
CA ARG A 29 -10.82 10.46 -3.64
C ARG A 29 -10.53 11.59 -4.61
N ASP A 30 -10.34 12.80 -4.08
CA ASP A 30 -10.05 14.01 -4.85
C ASP A 30 -8.65 14.00 -5.48
N LEU A 31 -7.77 13.09 -5.03
CA LEU A 31 -6.45 12.87 -5.63
C LEU A 31 -6.54 12.06 -6.92
N SER A 32 -7.50 11.14 -7.04
CA SER A 32 -7.63 10.25 -8.19
C SER A 32 -7.63 10.97 -9.55
N PRO A 33 -8.38 12.07 -9.77
CA PRO A 33 -8.36 12.78 -11.05
C PRO A 33 -7.06 13.55 -11.32
N LEU A 34 -6.14 13.66 -10.36
CA LEU A 34 -4.84 14.33 -10.52
C LEU A 34 -3.75 13.41 -11.07
N PHE A 35 -4.01 12.10 -11.13
CA PHE A 35 -3.05 11.11 -11.61
C PHE A 35 -3.33 10.72 -13.05
N ASP A 36 -2.31 10.79 -13.92
CA ASP A 36 -2.38 10.27 -15.28
C ASP A 36 -2.45 8.73 -15.31
N VAL A 37 -1.76 8.09 -14.36
CA VAL A 37 -1.67 6.64 -14.22
C VAL A 37 -1.75 6.27 -12.74
N THR A 38 -2.49 5.20 -12.43
CA THR A 38 -2.65 4.68 -11.08
C THR A 38 -2.35 3.19 -11.08
N VAL A 39 -1.63 2.73 -10.07
CA VAL A 39 -1.22 1.32 -9.93
C VAL A 39 -1.58 0.86 -8.52
N MET A 40 -2.32 -0.24 -8.43
CA MET A 40 -2.56 -0.94 -7.17
C MET A 40 -1.64 -2.15 -7.09
N VAL A 41 -0.85 -2.24 -6.02
CA VAL A 41 -0.09 -3.45 -5.69
C VAL A 41 -0.95 -4.30 -4.77
N ARG A 42 -1.41 -5.44 -5.27
CA ARG A 42 -2.36 -6.32 -4.59
C ARG A 42 -1.68 -7.62 -4.18
N ALA A 43 -2.15 -8.16 -3.07
CA ALA A 43 -1.92 -9.52 -2.63
C ALA A 43 -3.15 -9.95 -1.81
N ASP A 44 -3.35 -11.25 -1.69
CA ASP A 44 -4.36 -11.84 -0.83
C ASP A 44 -4.18 -11.39 0.62
N GLU A 45 -5.30 -11.19 1.33
CA GLU A 45 -5.29 -10.73 2.73
C GLU A 45 -4.41 -11.63 3.61
N ALA A 46 -4.44 -12.94 3.40
CA ALA A 46 -3.61 -13.90 4.13
C ALA A 46 -2.10 -13.70 3.90
N VAL A 47 -1.71 -13.38 2.66
CA VAL A 47 -0.31 -13.11 2.29
C VAL A 47 0.14 -11.80 2.92
N LEU A 48 -0.69 -10.76 2.86
CA LEU A 48 -0.41 -9.46 3.47
C LEU A 48 -0.28 -9.59 4.98
N GLU A 49 -1.19 -10.30 5.65
CA GLU A 49 -1.13 -10.55 7.09
C GLU A 49 0.15 -11.31 7.48
N ALA A 50 0.53 -12.35 6.73
CA ALA A 50 1.77 -13.10 6.98
C ALA A 50 3.01 -12.20 6.87
N ARG A 51 3.12 -11.40 5.81
CA ARG A 51 4.23 -10.44 5.61
C ARG A 51 4.28 -9.37 6.70
N LEU A 52 3.12 -8.89 7.14
CA LEU A 52 2.98 -7.94 8.23
C LEU A 52 3.45 -8.55 9.56
N ARG A 53 3.05 -9.79 9.87
CA ARG A 53 3.52 -10.51 11.06
C ARG A 53 5.03 -10.71 11.03
N GLU A 54 5.60 -11.12 9.89
CA GLU A 54 7.03 -11.28 9.71
C GLU A 54 7.79 -9.95 9.94
N ARG A 55 7.27 -8.83 9.41
CA ARG A 55 7.85 -7.49 9.61
C ARG A 55 7.99 -7.14 11.09
N TRP A 56 7.07 -7.58 11.93
CA TRP A 56 7.06 -7.29 13.37
C TRP A 56 7.66 -8.42 14.23
N ALA A 57 8.03 -9.57 13.66
CA ALA A 57 8.47 -10.76 14.40
C ALA A 57 9.73 -10.55 15.27
N ARG A 58 10.53 -9.52 14.98
CA ARG A 58 11.74 -9.16 15.75
C ARG A 58 11.48 -8.29 16.98
N PHE A 59 10.25 -7.86 17.20
CA PHE A 59 9.86 -7.03 18.35
C PHE A 59 9.17 -7.86 19.42
N ASP A 60 8.96 -7.29 20.60
CA ASP A 60 8.20 -7.97 21.65
C ASP A 60 6.71 -8.12 21.28
N ALA A 61 6.05 -9.06 21.97
CA ALA A 61 4.67 -9.42 21.70
C ALA A 61 3.68 -8.25 21.89
N ALA A 62 3.96 -7.34 22.83
CA ALA A 62 3.09 -6.20 23.09
C ALA A 62 3.17 -5.18 21.94
N ALA A 63 4.38 -4.85 21.49
CA ALA A 63 4.61 -3.97 20.35
C ALA A 63 4.05 -4.55 19.04
N MET A 64 4.21 -5.86 18.83
CA MET A 64 3.60 -6.55 17.69
C MET A 64 2.07 -6.41 17.72
N THR A 65 1.44 -6.69 18.87
CA THR A 65 -0.03 -6.62 19.02
C THR A 65 -0.54 -5.21 18.76
N GLU A 66 0.09 -4.20 19.38
CA GLU A 66 -0.28 -2.80 19.20
C GLU A 66 -0.19 -2.37 17.72
N LYS A 67 0.88 -2.76 17.02
CA LYS A 67 1.09 -2.38 15.62
C LYS A 67 0.19 -3.13 14.66
N MET A 68 -0.02 -4.43 14.87
CA MET A 68 -0.89 -5.23 14.01
C MET A 68 -2.35 -4.85 14.18
N ASP A 69 -2.86 -4.90 15.40
CA ASP A 69 -4.29 -4.76 15.66
C ASP A 69 -4.72 -3.29 15.67
N GLY A 70 -3.83 -2.40 16.12
CA GLY A 70 -4.13 -0.98 16.24
C GLY A 70 -3.87 -0.16 14.97
N ASN A 71 -3.12 -0.69 13.99
CA ASN A 71 -2.71 0.10 12.84
C ASN A 71 -2.71 -0.70 11.52
N ASP A 72 -1.82 -1.67 11.38
CA ASP A 72 -1.51 -2.25 10.09
C ASP A 72 -2.66 -3.10 9.53
N LEU A 73 -3.30 -3.96 10.34
CA LEU A 73 -4.43 -4.79 9.90
C LEU A 73 -5.69 -3.95 9.59
N PRO A 74 -6.11 -2.99 10.43
CA PRO A 74 -7.21 -2.09 10.09
C PRO A 74 -6.96 -1.32 8.78
N ASN A 75 -5.74 -0.79 8.59
CA ASN A 75 -5.40 0.00 7.40
C ASN A 75 -5.34 -0.87 6.15
N MET A 76 -4.71 -2.05 6.23
CA MET A 76 -4.69 -3.05 5.15
C MET A 76 -6.11 -3.37 4.69
N ARG A 77 -6.98 -3.72 5.64
CA ARG A 77 -8.39 -4.05 5.40
C ARG A 77 -9.18 -2.89 4.82
N LEU A 78 -8.91 -1.66 5.26
CA LEU A 78 -9.52 -0.46 4.72
C LEU A 78 -9.16 -0.28 3.23
N VAL A 79 -7.87 -0.38 2.90
CA VAL A 79 -7.40 -0.23 1.52
C VAL A 79 -7.98 -1.32 0.62
N LEU A 80 -7.93 -2.59 1.05
CA LEU A 80 -8.47 -3.71 0.27
C LEU A 80 -9.97 -3.56 -0.05
N ARG A 81 -10.76 -3.01 0.86
CA ARG A 81 -12.21 -2.90 0.70
C ARG A 81 -12.68 -1.61 0.06
N SER A 82 -11.91 -0.53 0.16
CA SER A 82 -12.42 0.82 -0.07
C SER A 82 -11.53 1.65 -0.99
N SER A 83 -10.66 1.02 -1.78
CA SER A 83 -9.94 1.72 -2.85
C SER A 83 -10.78 1.85 -4.12
N LEU A 84 -10.61 2.99 -4.81
CA LEU A 84 -11.07 3.21 -6.17
C LEU A 84 -10.34 2.26 -7.14
N PRO A 85 -10.95 1.94 -8.31
CA PRO A 85 -10.27 1.18 -9.35
C PRO A 85 -8.97 1.85 -9.80
N ALA A 86 -7.90 1.07 -9.91
CA ALA A 86 -6.64 1.52 -10.50
C ALA A 86 -6.61 1.23 -12.01
N HIS A 87 -5.82 2.00 -12.77
CA HIS A 87 -5.57 1.72 -14.19
C HIS A 87 -4.85 0.38 -14.38
N TYR A 88 -3.94 0.04 -13.46
CA TYR A 88 -3.21 -1.22 -13.44
C TYR A 88 -3.26 -1.86 -12.06
N VAL A 89 -3.36 -3.18 -12.03
CA VAL A 89 -3.25 -3.98 -10.81
C VAL A 89 -2.07 -4.94 -10.99
N LEU A 90 -1.14 -4.90 -10.03
CA LEU A 90 -0.02 -5.81 -9.94
C LEU A 90 -0.26 -6.77 -8.79
N ASP A 91 -0.58 -8.02 -9.11
CA ASP A 91 -0.73 -9.09 -8.12
C ASP A 91 0.65 -9.63 -7.70
N THR A 92 0.86 -9.79 -6.39
CA THR A 92 2.15 -10.16 -5.79
C THR A 92 2.10 -11.44 -4.96
N ASP A 93 1.04 -12.23 -5.16
CA ASP A 93 0.84 -13.51 -4.46
C ASP A 93 1.84 -14.58 -4.87
N ALA A 94 2.47 -14.43 -6.05
CA ALA A 94 3.51 -15.32 -6.54
C ALA A 94 4.90 -14.67 -6.45
N GLY A 95 5.68 -15.13 -5.46
CA GLY A 95 7.12 -14.90 -5.35
C GLY A 95 7.91 -16.18 -5.04
N THR A 96 7.29 -17.36 -5.13
CA THR A 96 7.90 -18.70 -5.10
C THR A 96 6.97 -19.70 -5.80
N ALA A 97 6.81 -19.59 -7.11
CA ALA A 97 6.12 -20.62 -7.90
C ALA A 97 6.77 -20.94 -9.25
N ASP A 98 7.98 -20.44 -9.50
CA ASP A 98 8.84 -20.83 -10.64
C ASP A 98 10.21 -21.29 -10.11
N ALA A 99 10.18 -22.30 -9.24
CA ALA A 99 11.35 -23.07 -8.86
C ALA A 99 10.91 -24.52 -8.61
N GLU A 100 10.37 -25.18 -9.64
CA GLU A 100 10.37 -26.64 -9.86
C GLU A 100 9.45 -26.97 -11.04
N SER A 101 10.03 -27.09 -12.24
CA SER A 101 9.83 -28.17 -13.23
C SER A 101 10.67 -27.92 -14.47
#